data_AF-A0A0K1P4Z0-F1
#
_entry.id   AF-A0A0K1P4Z0-F1
#
_cell.length_a   1.000
_cell.length_b   1.000
_cell.length_c   1.000
_cell.angle_alpha   90.00
_cell.angle_beta   90.00
_cell.angle_gamma   90.00
#
_symmetry.space_group_name_H-M   'P 1'
#
loop_
_entity.id
_entity.type
_entity.pdbx_description
1 polymer ?
#
loop_
_entity_poly.entity_id
_entity_poly.type
_entity_poly.pdbx_seq_one_letter_code
_entity_poly.pdbx_strand_id
1 'polypeptide(L)'
;MGFNLNNTVEVTDGNFDLITKYLEEGKTVIASLQKGEKLTESLQTGDMLNGFAKIKLKESKENCGVCACGKTADTLVYLWRE
;
A
#
# COMPACT_ATOMS: atom_id res chain seq x y z
N MET A 1 -8.95 10.65 -7.28
CA MET A 1 -9.45 9.71 -8.30
C MET A 1 -9.92 8.40 -7.63
N GLY A 2 -10.92 7.70 -8.16
CA GLY A 2 -11.47 6.51 -7.48
C GLY A 2 -10.56 5.26 -7.52
N PHE A 3 -10.78 4.33 -6.59
CA PHE A 3 -10.16 3.00 -6.58
C PHE A 3 -10.38 2.27 -7.92
N ASN A 4 -9.31 1.93 -8.64
CA ASN A 4 -9.41 1.30 -9.96
C ASN A 4 -8.43 0.15 -10.12
N LEU A 5 -8.97 -1.07 -10.11
CA LEU A 5 -8.22 -2.32 -10.26
C LEU A 5 -7.60 -2.49 -11.66
N ASN A 6 -8.09 -1.78 -12.69
CA ASN A 6 -7.49 -1.83 -14.02
C ASN A 6 -6.26 -0.91 -14.17
N ASN A 7 -6.01 -0.04 -13.19
CA ASN A 7 -4.88 0.88 -13.17
C ASN A 7 -4.04 0.64 -11.90
N THR A 8 -3.73 -0.63 -11.63
CA THR A 8 -2.92 -1.04 -10.48
C THR A 8 -1.46 -1.26 -10.87
N VAL A 9 -0.54 -0.79 -10.02
CA VAL A 9 0.90 -1.04 -10.14
C VAL A 9 1.42 -1.69 -8.87
N GLU A 10 2.23 -2.74 -9.02
CA GLU A 10 2.82 -3.48 -7.89
C GLU A 10 4.20 -2.93 -7.53
N VAL A 11 4.36 -2.56 -6.26
CA VAL A 11 5.62 -2.10 -5.67
C VAL A 11 5.94 -2.96 -4.46
N THR A 12 6.78 -3.97 -4.67
CA THR A 12 7.18 -4.94 -3.65
C THR A 12 8.57 -4.70 -3.06
N ASP A 13 9.27 -3.66 -3.53
CA ASP A 13 10.65 -3.35 -3.15
C ASP A 13 10.74 -2.32 -1.99
N GLY A 14 9.61 -1.95 -1.39
CA GLY A 14 9.56 -0.94 -0.33
C GLY A 14 9.88 0.49 -0.81
N ASN A 15 9.95 0.72 -2.12
CA ASN A 15 10.30 2.02 -2.68
C ASN A 15 9.14 3.02 -2.54
N PHE A 16 9.15 3.76 -1.44
CA PHE A 16 8.11 4.74 -1.09
C PHE A 16 7.98 5.88 -2.10
N ASP A 17 9.08 6.28 -2.73
CA ASP A 17 9.10 7.35 -3.74
C ASP A 17 8.29 6.94 -4.98
N LEU A 18 8.48 5.70 -5.43
CA LEU A 18 7.70 5.08 -6.51
C LEU A 18 6.21 4.99 -6.16
N ILE A 19 5.89 4.56 -4.93
CA ILE A 19 4.50 4.49 -4.44
C ILE A 19 3.86 5.87 -4.52
N THR A 20 4.53 6.90 -3.99
CA THR A 20 4.04 8.28 -3.97
C THR A 20 3.81 8.80 -5.39
N LYS A 21 4.79 8.64 -6.27
CA LYS A 21 4.69 9.05 -7.67
C LYS A 21 3.49 8.42 -8.37
N TYR A 22 3.26 7.12 -8.20
CA TYR A 22 2.12 6.44 -8.82
C TYR A 22 0.77 6.88 -8.24
N LEU A 23 0.72 7.15 -6.93
CA LEU A 23 -0.48 7.70 -6.29
C LEU A 23 -0.78 9.12 -6.80
N GLU A 24 0.25 9.95 -7.03
CA GLU A 24 0.11 11.28 -7.63
C GLU A 24 -0.31 11.23 -9.10
N GLU A 25 0.11 10.20 -9.84
CA GLU A 25 -0.39 9.92 -11.19
C GLU A 25 -1.85 9.41 -11.20
N GLY A 26 -2.48 9.21 -10.04
CA GLY A 26 -3.85 8.71 -9.92
C GLY A 26 -3.97 7.21 -10.17
N LYS A 27 -2.86 6.46 -10.05
CA LYS A 27 -2.85 4.99 -10.12
C LYS A 27 -3.14 4.39 -8.76
N THR A 28 -3.67 3.16 -8.77
CA THR A 28 -3.78 2.35 -7.56
C THR A 28 -2.46 1.61 -7.37
N VAL A 29 -1.86 1.68 -6.19
CA VAL A 29 -0.58 1.02 -5.90
C VAL A 29 -0.81 -0.17 -5.01
N ILE A 30 -0.26 -1.32 -5.37
CA ILE A 30 -0.21 -2.49 -4.52
C ILE A 30 1.16 -2.47 -3.83
N ALA A 31 1.17 -2.18 -2.54
CA ALA A 31 2.38 -2.14 -1.74
C ALA A 31 2.47 -3.38 -0.86
N SER A 32 3.66 -4.00 -0.82
CA SER A 32 3.96 -5.02 0.18
C SER A 32 4.37 -4.34 1.49
N LEU A 33 3.58 -4.53 2.53
CA LEU A 33 3.82 -3.96 3.85
C LEU A 33 3.88 -5.06 4.90
N GLN A 34 4.66 -4.81 5.94
CA GLN A 34 4.67 -5.67 7.10
C GLN A 34 3.40 -5.40 7.92
N LYS A 35 2.70 -6.44 8.37
CA LYS A 35 1.57 -6.30 9.28
C LYS A 35 2.03 -5.88 10.67
N GLY A 36 2.19 -4.56 10.84
CA GLY A 36 2.39 -3.91 12.13
C GLY A 36 1.10 -3.29 12.67
N GLU A 37 1.16 -2.77 13.90
CA GLU A 37 0.04 -2.08 14.56
C GLU A 37 -0.46 -0.89 13.72
N LYS A 38 0.46 -0.05 13.23
CA LYS A 38 0.14 1.11 12.38
C LYS A 38 -0.58 0.74 11.08
N LEU A 39 -0.16 -0.37 10.45
CA LEU A 39 -0.80 -0.85 9.23
C LEU A 39 -2.21 -1.36 9.56
N THR A 40 -2.36 -2.05 10.69
CA THR A 40 -3.64 -2.60 11.15
C THR A 40 -4.65 -1.50 11.42
N GLU A 41 -4.26 -0.44 12.14
CA GLU A 41 -5.11 0.74 12.34
C GLU A 41 -5.49 1.42 11.02
N SER A 42 -4.51 1.59 10.11
CA SER A 42 -4.77 2.19 8.79
C SER A 42 -5.75 1.34 7.98
N LEU A 43 -5.61 0.01 8.01
CA LEU A 43 -6.52 -0.93 7.36
C LEU A 43 -7.93 -0.93 7.98
N GLN A 44 -8.05 -0.72 9.29
CA GLN A 44 -9.34 -0.61 9.97
C GLN A 44 -10.06 0.71 9.64
N THR A 45 -9.31 1.81 9.57
CA THR A 45 -9.84 3.12 9.20
C THR A 45 -10.06 3.26 7.69
N GLY A 46 -9.41 2.41 6.89
CA GLY A 46 -9.42 2.49 5.42
C GLY A 46 -8.62 3.66 4.88
N ASP A 47 -7.84 4.31 5.74
CA ASP A 47 -7.10 5.54 5.43
C ASP A 47 -5.67 5.44 5.98
N MET A 48 -4.71 5.87 5.17
CA MET A 48 -3.30 5.85 5.53
C MET A 48 -2.97 7.15 6.28
N LEU A 49 -2.20 7.03 7.36
CA LEU A 49 -1.74 8.13 8.24
C LEU A 49 -1.74 9.51 7.57
N ASN A 50 -2.55 10.43 8.12
CA ASN A 50 -2.75 11.81 7.68
C ASN A 50 -3.48 12.02 6.34
N GLY A 51 -4.34 11.09 5.89
CA GLY A 51 -5.05 11.30 4.63
C GLY A 51 -4.15 11.14 3.41
N PHE A 52 -3.00 10.48 3.57
CA PHE A 52 -2.00 10.38 2.51
C PHE A 52 -2.54 9.61 1.31
N ALA A 53 -3.28 8.52 1.58
CA ALA A 53 -3.94 7.66 0.61
C ALA A 53 -4.99 6.82 1.34
N LYS A 54 -5.99 6.33 0.62
CA LYS A 54 -6.83 5.22 1.08
C LYS A 54 -6.05 3.92 1.05
N ILE A 55 -6.39 3.02 1.96
CA ILE A 55 -5.74 1.71 2.08
C ILE A 55 -6.78 0.59 2.16
N LYS A 56 -6.48 -0.55 1.54
CA LYS A 56 -7.31 -1.76 1.62
C LYS A 56 -6.45 -3.01 1.59
N LEU A 57 -6.82 -4.01 2.38
CA LEU A 57 -6.15 -5.32 2.35
C LEU A 57 -6.37 -5.97 0.98
N LYS A 58 -5.30 -6.39 0.31
CA LYS A 58 -5.36 -7.22 -0.90
C LYS A 58 -5.35 -8.69 -0.50
N GLU A 59 -4.23 -9.13 0.07
CA GLU A 59 -4.02 -10.48 0.57
C GLU A 59 -2.92 -10.48 1.63
N SER A 60 -2.89 -11.49 2.48
CA SER A 60 -1.77 -11.77 3.38
C SER A 60 -0.99 -12.94 2.83
N LYS A 61 0.30 -12.75 2.58
CA LYS A 61 1.18 -13.79 2.05
C LYS A 61 2.58 -13.58 2.59
N GLU A 62 3.14 -14.64 3.16
CA GLU A 62 4.48 -14.60 3.75
C GLU A 62 5.52 -14.29 2.67
N ASN A 63 6.45 -13.38 3.00
CA ASN A 63 7.54 -12.96 2.11
C ASN A 63 7.06 -12.39 0.76
N CYS A 64 6.10 -11.46 0.82
CA CYS A 64 5.59 -10.74 -0.36
C CYS A 64 6.56 -9.71 -0.94
N GLY A 65 7.67 -9.43 -0.25
CA GLY A 65 8.62 -8.41 -0.63
C GLY A 65 9.21 -7.73 0.58
N VAL A 66 9.61 -6.48 0.39
CA VAL A 66 10.23 -5.64 1.42
C VAL A 66 9.27 -4.50 1.72
N CYS A 67 8.97 -4.32 2.99
CA CYS A 67 8.24 -3.17 3.49
C CYS A 67 9.14 -1.92 3.36
N ALA A 68 8.55 -0.74 3.15
CA ALA A 68 9.31 0.52 3.10
C ALA A 68 10.18 0.79 4.36
N CYS A 69 9.92 0.09 5.47
CA CYS A 69 10.76 0.14 6.67
C CYS A 69 11.99 -0.79 6.63
N GLY A 70 12.24 -1.50 5.53
CA GLY A 70 13.35 -2.46 5.38
C GLY A 70 13.10 -3.84 5.97
N LYS A 71 11.91 -4.10 6.51
CA LYS A 71 11.51 -5.43 7.02
C LYS A 71 10.85 -6.27 5.94
N THR A 72 10.93 -7.59 6.06
CA THR A 72 10.17 -8.50 5.19
C THR A 72 8.68 -8.21 5.31
N ALA A 73 8.03 -8.01 4.17
CA ALA A 73 6.59 -7.82 4.08
C ALA A 73 5.88 -9.17 4.06
N ASP A 74 4.78 -9.25 4.80
CA ASP A 74 3.92 -10.42 4.94
C ASP A 74 2.49 -10.16 4.44
N THR A 75 2.22 -8.93 3.99
CA THR A 75 0.89 -8.47 3.60
C THR A 75 0.97 -7.57 2.37
N LEU A 76 0.04 -7.74 1.44
CA LEU A 76 -0.16 -6.85 0.31
C LEU A 76 -1.40 -5.98 0.55
N VAL A 77 -1.26 -4.68 0.29
CA VAL A 77 -2.34 -3.72 0.41
C VAL A 77 -2.48 -2.91 -0.87
N TYR A 78 -3.71 -2.52 -1.18
CA TYR A 78 -4.00 -1.50 -2.17
C TYR A 78 -3.94 -0.12 -1.51
N LEU A 79 -3.31 0.82 -2.22
CA LEU A 79 -3.22 2.23 -1.88
C LEU A 79 -3.74 3.06 -3.06
N TRP A 80 -4.57 4.07 -2.82
CA TRP A 80 -5.02 4.99 -3.87
C TRP A 80 -5.38 6.35 -3.29
N ARG A 81 -5.41 7.41 -4.11
CA ARG A 81 -5.83 8.75 -3.69
C ARG A 81 -7.19 9.10 -4.28
N GLU A 82 -8.17 9.38 -3.42
CA GLU A 82 -9.50 9.90 -3.81
C GLU A 82 -9.47 11.29 -4.45
#